data_AF-A0A2W4YQ15-F1
#
_entry.id   AF-A0A2W4YQ15-F1
#
_cell.length_a   1.000
_cell.length_b   1.000
_cell.length_c   1.000
_cell.angle_alpha   90.00
_cell.angle_beta   90.00
_cell.angle_gamma   90.00
#
_symmetry.space_group_name_H-M   'P 1'
#
loop_
_entity.id
_entity.type
_entity.pdbx_description
1 polymer ?
#
loop_
_entity_poly.entity_id
_entity_poly.type
_entity_poly.pdbx_seq_one_letter_code
_entity_poly.pdbx_strand_id
1 'polypeptide(L)'
;MAASNRIWQNIGICVLAVTVIGSIVRALFIGLNQAPWAFITVLAALLGTLITVAANLRIQNRNAQAPMKAEIYDKLIKYIFDATLPTPGRELVSKESLANTQAEITPELILWGSDDVLKLFMEFRQAGFTQTERPKIKASEDLILLLGQILVAIRKDLGYENQKISELSILRTFISDSTLSAYKLTVRSK
;
A
#
# COMPACT_ATOMS: atom_id res chain seq x y z
N MET A 1 39.02 -3.90 46.14
CA MET A 1 39.47 -2.51 45.85
C MET A 1 39.28 -2.06 44.39
N ALA A 2 39.33 -2.94 43.38
CA ALA A 2 39.22 -2.53 41.96
C ALA A 2 37.85 -1.96 41.51
N ALA A 3 36.75 -2.32 42.16
CA ALA A 3 35.40 -1.87 41.77
C ALA A 3 35.13 -0.38 42.09
N SER A 4 35.73 0.15 43.15
CA SER A 4 35.55 1.55 43.57
C SER A 4 36.15 2.53 42.55
N ASN A 5 37.34 2.23 42.02
CA ASN A 5 38.04 3.08 41.06
C ASN A 5 37.27 3.25 39.74
N ARG A 6 36.57 2.20 39.29
CA ARG A 6 35.77 2.21 38.05
C ARG A 6 34.52 3.10 38.17
N ILE A 7 33.94 3.17 39.36
CA ILE A 7 32.76 4.02 39.63
C ILE A 7 33.15 5.50 39.58
N TRP A 8 34.27 5.87 40.21
CA TRP A 8 34.78 7.25 40.18
C TRP A 8 35.18 7.72 38.77
N GLN A 9 35.75 6.83 37.95
CA GLN A 9 36.06 7.12 36.56
C GLN A 9 34.80 7.38 35.71
N ASN A 10 33.76 6.56 35.88
CA ASN A 10 32.50 6.75 35.16
C ASN A 10 31.79 8.05 35.56
N ILE A 11 31.81 8.40 36.85
CA ILE A 11 31.27 9.67 37.33
C ILE A 11 32.04 10.85 36.71
N GLY A 12 33.37 10.79 36.66
CA GLY A 12 34.20 11.81 36.02
C GLY A 12 33.87 12.01 34.53
N ILE A 13 33.67 10.92 33.78
CA ILE A 13 33.30 10.98 32.36
C ILE A 13 31.90 11.59 32.18
N CYS A 14 30.93 11.22 33.02
CA CYS A 14 29.59 11.80 32.98
C CYS A 14 29.60 13.30 33.25
N VAL A 15 30.38 13.76 34.24
CA VAL A 15 30.50 15.21 34.54
C VAL A 15 31.13 15.96 33.36
N LEU A 16 32.17 15.40 32.73
CA LEU A 16 32.78 15.99 31.54
C LEU A 16 31.81 16.03 30.35
N ALA A 17 31.04 14.98 30.12
CA ALA A 17 30.05 14.96 29.05
C ALA A 17 28.97 16.04 29.27
N VAL A 18 28.47 16.20 30.50
CA VAL A 18 27.46 17.21 30.84
C VAL A 18 28.02 18.63 30.67
N THR A 19 29.26 18.89 31.06
CA THR A 19 29.86 20.23 30.90
C THR A 19 30.14 20.57 29.45
N VAL A 20 30.55 19.60 28.62
CA VAL A 20 30.72 19.77 27.18
C VAL A 20 29.38 20.00 26.47
N ILE A 21 28.35 19.24 26.83
CA ILE A 21 27.00 19.46 26.27
C ILE A 21 26.47 20.84 26.69
N GLY A 22 26.66 21.22 27.95
CA GLY A 22 26.26 22.53 28.47
C GLY A 22 26.98 23.70 27.79
N SER A 23 28.26 23.55 27.46
CA SER A 23 29.02 24.59 26.74
C SER A 23 28.58 24.74 25.29
N ILE A 24 28.24 23.63 24.60
CA ILE A 24 27.66 23.64 23.25
C ILE A 24 26.29 24.33 23.25
N VAL A 25 25.42 23.97 24.20
CA VAL A 25 24.09 24.60 24.33
C VAL A 25 24.21 26.09 24.62
N ARG A 26 25.14 26.49 25.50
CA ARG A 26 25.39 27.91 25.81
C ARG A 26 25.93 28.68 24.61
N ALA A 27 26.83 28.10 23.83
CA ALA A 27 27.37 28.71 22.62
C ALA A 27 26.27 28.93 21.56
N LEU A 28 25.37 27.95 21.38
CA LEU A 28 24.20 28.09 20.53
C LEU A 28 23.26 29.22 21.00
N PHE A 29 23.07 29.35 22.32
CA PHE A 29 22.21 30.39 22.90
C PHE A 29 22.79 31.82 22.76
N ILE A 30 24.11 31.98 22.91
CA ILE A 30 24.79 33.28 22.71
C ILE A 30 24.77 33.68 21.23
N GLY A 31 24.99 32.72 20.32
CA GLY A 31 24.88 32.96 18.87
C GLY A 31 23.48 33.38 18.43
N LEU A 32 22.43 32.84 19.08
CA LEU A 32 21.04 33.23 18.86
C LEU A 32 20.78 34.72 19.13
N ASN A 33 21.38 35.26 20.19
CA ASN A 33 21.19 36.65 20.60
C ASN A 33 21.93 37.65 19.71
N GLN A 34 23.04 37.25 19.08
CA GLN A 34 23.85 38.15 18.26
C GLN A 34 23.47 38.14 16.77
N ALA A 35 22.99 37.01 16.25
CA ALA A 35 22.63 36.86 14.85
C ALA A 35 21.39 35.95 14.64
N PRO A 36 20.20 36.38 15.09
CA PRO A 36 18.98 35.57 15.02
C PRO A 36 18.64 35.16 13.58
N TRP A 37 18.91 36.02 12.60
CA TRP A 37 18.67 35.73 11.18
C TRP A 37 19.56 34.60 10.64
N ALA A 38 20.84 34.55 11.03
CA ALA A 38 21.76 33.48 10.61
C ALA A 38 21.38 32.14 11.23
N PHE A 39 20.87 32.15 12.48
CA PHE A 39 20.33 30.95 13.10
C PHE A 39 19.07 30.44 12.39
N ILE A 40 18.14 31.34 12.05
CA ILE A 40 16.90 31.00 11.32
C ILE A 40 17.22 30.40 9.95
N THR A 41 18.18 30.94 9.19
CA THR A 41 18.54 30.42 7.87
C THR A 41 19.15 29.02 7.95
N VAL A 42 20.05 28.79 8.91
CA VAL A 42 20.61 27.44 9.15
C VAL A 42 19.52 26.47 9.57
N LEU A 43 18.60 26.87 10.45
CA LEU A 43 17.50 26.02 10.89
C LEU A 43 16.53 25.69 9.73
N ALA A 44 16.19 26.67 8.90
CA ALA A 44 15.34 26.48 7.72
C ALA A 44 16.01 25.55 6.69
N ALA A 45 17.32 25.71 6.47
CA ALA A 45 18.10 24.83 5.60
C ALA A 45 18.08 23.38 6.12
N LEU A 46 18.33 23.18 7.43
CA LEU A 46 18.29 21.85 8.06
C LEU A 46 16.91 21.20 7.94
N LEU A 47 15.83 21.95 8.22
CA LEU A 47 14.46 21.45 8.06
C LEU A 47 14.16 21.10 6.60
N GLY A 48 14.55 21.96 5.65
CA GLY A 48 14.40 21.71 4.22
C GLY A 48 15.13 20.44 3.76
N THR A 49 16.36 20.23 4.23
CA THR A 49 17.13 19.00 3.98
C THR A 49 16.44 17.78 4.57
N LEU A 50 15.96 17.83 5.83
CA LEU A 50 15.27 16.70 6.46
C LEU A 50 13.98 16.31 5.71
N ILE A 51 13.18 17.29 5.31
CA ILE A 51 11.96 17.06 4.52
C ILE A 51 12.33 16.43 3.17
N THR A 52 13.37 16.95 2.51
CA THR A 52 13.84 16.45 1.21
C THR A 52 14.33 15.01 1.32
N VAL A 53 15.13 14.68 2.33
CA VAL A 53 15.64 13.32 2.56
C VAL A 53 14.48 12.37 2.85
N ALA A 54 13.54 12.76 3.71
CA ALA A 54 12.36 11.94 4.02
C ALA A 54 11.50 11.70 2.77
N ALA A 55 11.29 12.72 1.94
CA ALA A 55 10.56 12.60 0.68
C ALA A 55 11.30 11.67 -0.31
N ASN A 56 12.61 11.87 -0.48
CA ASN A 56 13.43 11.04 -1.36
C ASN A 56 13.47 9.58 -0.94
N LEU A 57 13.50 9.27 0.36
CA LEU A 57 13.44 7.90 0.85
C LEU A 57 12.09 7.24 0.54
N ARG A 58 10.99 7.98 0.72
CA ARG A 58 9.65 7.48 0.36
C ARG A 58 9.53 7.21 -1.15
N ILE A 59 10.04 8.13 -1.98
CA ILE A 59 10.04 7.98 -3.44
C ILE A 59 10.92 6.80 -3.86
N GLN A 60 12.13 6.66 -3.30
CA GLN A 60 13.03 5.54 -3.61
C GLN A 60 12.40 4.19 -3.25
N ASN A 61 11.82 4.07 -2.05
CA ASN A 61 11.14 2.84 -1.64
C ASN A 61 9.94 2.53 -2.55
N ARG A 62 9.14 3.56 -2.90
CA ARG A 62 8.02 3.38 -3.84
C ARG A 62 8.50 2.93 -5.22
N ASN A 63 9.55 3.54 -5.75
CA ASN A 63 10.12 3.20 -7.05
C ASN A 63 10.74 1.80 -7.06
N ALA A 64 11.36 1.38 -5.96
CA ALA A 64 11.93 0.04 -5.82
C ALA A 64 10.84 -1.05 -5.79
N GLN A 65 9.68 -0.76 -5.19
CA GLN A 65 8.57 -1.71 -5.06
C GLN A 65 7.60 -1.68 -6.24
N ALA A 66 7.48 -0.54 -6.96
CA ALA A 66 6.59 -0.37 -8.09
C ALA A 66 6.65 -1.47 -9.15
N PRO A 67 7.83 -1.93 -9.63
CA PRO A 67 7.88 -2.99 -10.64
C PRO A 67 7.35 -4.32 -10.11
N MET A 68 7.71 -4.71 -8.88
CA MET A 68 7.23 -5.96 -8.26
C MET A 68 5.71 -5.93 -8.08
N LYS A 69 5.17 -4.81 -7.57
CA LYS A 69 3.73 -4.61 -7.43
C LYS A 69 3.00 -4.69 -8.76
N ALA A 70 3.52 -4.04 -9.81
CA ALA A 70 2.92 -4.06 -11.13
C ALA A 70 2.87 -5.47 -11.73
N GLU A 71 3.95 -6.24 -11.60
CA GLU A 71 4.00 -7.63 -12.07
C GLU A 71 2.96 -8.51 -11.36
N ILE A 72 2.88 -8.41 -10.03
CA ILE A 72 1.98 -9.23 -9.23
C ILE A 72 0.52 -8.86 -9.49
N TYR A 73 0.23 -7.56 -9.63
CA TYR A 73 -1.11 -7.12 -9.98
C TYR A 73 -1.52 -7.51 -11.40
N ASP A 74 -0.59 -7.56 -12.36
CA ASP A 74 -0.87 -8.12 -13.69
C ASP A 74 -1.26 -9.61 -13.62
N LYS A 75 -0.51 -10.43 -12.85
CA LYS A 75 -0.85 -11.84 -12.60
C LYS A 75 -2.21 -11.99 -11.90
N LEU A 76 -2.46 -11.18 -10.86
CA LEU A 76 -3.72 -11.19 -10.11
C LEU A 76 -4.91 -10.84 -11.00
N ILE A 77 -4.78 -9.78 -11.82
CA ILE A 77 -5.82 -9.36 -12.75
C ILE A 77 -6.12 -10.51 -13.71
N LYS A 78 -5.10 -11.09 -14.36
CA LYS A 78 -5.29 -12.24 -15.27
C LYS A 78 -6.04 -13.39 -14.60
N TYR A 79 -5.61 -13.78 -13.40
CA TYR A 79 -6.28 -14.82 -12.61
C TYR A 79 -7.76 -14.51 -12.35
N ILE A 80 -8.09 -13.30 -11.89
CA ILE A 80 -9.49 -12.94 -11.61
C ILE A 80 -10.31 -12.95 -12.90
N PHE A 81 -9.75 -12.44 -14.00
CA PHE A 81 -10.42 -12.44 -15.30
C PHE A 81 -10.70 -13.86 -15.79
N ASP A 82 -9.71 -14.75 -15.75
CA ASP A 82 -9.86 -16.15 -16.14
C ASP A 82 -10.86 -16.90 -15.22
N ALA A 83 -10.98 -16.49 -13.96
CA ALA A 83 -11.93 -17.05 -13.00
C ALA A 83 -13.36 -16.50 -13.12
N THR A 84 -13.56 -15.29 -13.65
CA THR A 84 -14.86 -14.58 -13.60
C THR A 84 -15.50 -14.32 -14.95
N LEU A 85 -14.72 -14.08 -16.00
CA LEU A 85 -15.24 -13.68 -17.30
C LEU A 85 -15.11 -14.81 -18.32
N PRO A 86 -16.23 -15.32 -18.85
CA PRO A 86 -16.18 -16.21 -20.01
C PRO A 86 -15.64 -15.42 -21.20
N THR A 87 -14.42 -15.72 -21.64
CA THR A 87 -13.80 -15.06 -22.80
C THR A 87 -14.31 -15.74 -24.08
N PRO A 88 -14.98 -15.02 -25.00
CA PRO A 88 -15.44 -15.61 -26.26
C PRO A 88 -14.25 -16.10 -27.07
N GLY A 89 -14.22 -17.40 -27.40
CA GLY A 89 -13.14 -18.01 -28.21
C GLY A 89 -11.90 -18.47 -27.43
N ARG A 90 -11.88 -18.42 -26.10
CA ARG A 90 -10.91 -19.15 -25.26
C ARG A 90 -11.57 -20.35 -24.62
N GLU A 91 -10.85 -21.47 -24.56
CA GLU A 91 -11.26 -22.60 -23.72
C GLU A 91 -11.36 -22.15 -22.26
N LEU A 92 -12.38 -22.65 -21.55
CA LEU A 92 -12.51 -22.42 -20.12
C LEU A 92 -11.23 -22.93 -19.44
N VAL A 93 -10.55 -22.04 -18.73
CA VAL A 93 -9.35 -22.42 -17.97
C VAL A 93 -9.75 -23.53 -16.99
N SER A 94 -9.01 -24.64 -17.01
CA SER A 94 -9.33 -25.79 -16.18
C SER A 94 -9.29 -25.40 -14.69
N LYS A 95 -10.14 -26.03 -13.87
CA LYS A 95 -10.16 -25.78 -12.43
C LYS A 95 -8.80 -26.05 -11.77
N GLU A 96 -8.07 -27.04 -12.28
CA GLU A 96 -6.71 -27.36 -11.84
C GLU A 96 -5.73 -26.24 -12.19
N SER A 97 -5.79 -25.72 -13.41
CA SER A 97 -4.95 -24.59 -13.85
C SER A 97 -5.21 -23.35 -12.98
N LEU A 98 -6.48 -23.02 -12.72
CA LEU A 98 -6.84 -21.91 -11.83
C LEU A 98 -6.33 -22.12 -10.40
N ALA A 99 -6.36 -23.35 -9.87
CA ALA A 99 -5.84 -23.64 -8.54
C ALA A 99 -4.32 -23.50 -8.47
N ASN A 100 -3.60 -23.93 -9.52
CA ASN A 100 -2.15 -23.80 -9.62
C ASN A 100 -1.73 -22.33 -9.72
N THR A 101 -2.32 -21.56 -10.65
CA THR A 101 -2.06 -20.12 -10.76
C THR A 101 -2.34 -19.40 -9.43
N GLN A 102 -3.40 -19.81 -8.74
CA GLN A 102 -3.73 -19.21 -7.47
C GLN A 102 -2.70 -19.54 -6.37
N ALA A 103 -2.19 -20.77 -6.31
CA ALA A 103 -1.12 -21.16 -5.39
C ALA A 103 0.18 -20.39 -5.67
N GLU A 104 0.45 -20.07 -6.93
CA GLU A 104 1.61 -19.28 -7.37
C GLU A 104 1.49 -17.80 -6.97
N ILE A 105 0.34 -17.16 -7.21
CA ILE A 105 0.19 -15.71 -6.95
C ILE A 105 -0.01 -15.37 -5.47
N THR A 106 -0.54 -16.28 -4.66
CA THR A 106 -0.96 -15.97 -3.28
C THR A 106 0.22 -15.52 -2.39
N PRO A 107 1.38 -16.21 -2.36
CA PRO A 107 2.53 -15.78 -1.57
C PRO A 107 3.08 -14.42 -2.01
N GLU A 108 3.15 -14.19 -3.33
CA GLU A 108 3.61 -12.92 -3.89
C GLU A 108 2.65 -11.77 -3.52
N LEU A 109 1.34 -12.02 -3.59
CA LEU A 109 0.33 -11.05 -3.22
C LEU A 109 0.36 -10.70 -1.72
N ILE A 110 0.62 -11.68 -0.85
CA ILE A 110 0.79 -11.43 0.59
C ILE A 110 2.04 -10.57 0.85
N LEU A 111 3.11 -10.80 0.10
CA LEU A 111 4.39 -10.09 0.31
C LEU A 111 4.34 -8.64 -0.20
N TRP A 112 3.69 -8.40 -1.34
CA TRP A 112 3.78 -7.13 -2.06
C TRP A 112 2.46 -6.37 -2.20
N GLY A 113 1.32 -7.05 -2.03
CA GLY A 113 0.01 -6.42 -2.11
C GLY A 113 -0.26 -5.46 -0.95
N SER A 114 -1.06 -4.43 -1.18
CA SER A 114 -1.57 -3.61 -0.09
C SER A 114 -2.64 -4.33 0.72
N ASP A 115 -2.84 -3.90 1.96
CA ASP A 115 -3.89 -4.43 2.85
C ASP A 115 -5.28 -4.33 2.20
N ASP A 116 -5.57 -3.21 1.51
CA ASP A 116 -6.83 -3.00 0.79
C ASP A 116 -7.03 -4.07 -0.31
N VAL A 117 -5.99 -4.34 -1.12
CA VAL A 117 -6.05 -5.33 -2.20
C VAL A 117 -6.14 -6.75 -1.64
N LEU A 118 -5.34 -7.07 -0.62
CA LEU A 118 -5.32 -8.40 -0.01
C LEU A 118 -6.67 -8.73 0.63
N LYS A 119 -7.28 -7.76 1.32
CA LYS A 119 -8.62 -7.91 1.91
C LYS A 119 -9.67 -8.21 0.84
N LEU A 120 -9.72 -7.40 -0.22
CA LEU A 120 -10.67 -7.61 -1.31
C LEU A 120 -10.44 -8.93 -2.05
N PHE A 121 -9.18 -9.36 -2.21
CA PHE A 121 -8.86 -10.68 -2.75
C PHE A 121 -9.37 -11.82 -1.86
N MET A 122 -9.22 -11.71 -0.54
CA MET A 122 -9.78 -12.71 0.39
C MET A 122 -11.31 -12.78 0.30
N GLU A 123 -11.99 -11.63 0.21
CA GLU A 123 -13.45 -11.56 0.03
C GLU A 123 -13.89 -12.19 -1.31
N PHE A 124 -13.17 -11.86 -2.39
CA PHE A 124 -13.36 -12.46 -3.71
C PHE A 124 -13.24 -13.99 -3.68
N ARG A 125 -12.21 -14.50 -3.01
CA ARG A 125 -11.98 -15.94 -2.82
C ARG A 125 -13.15 -16.59 -2.09
N GLN A 126 -13.57 -16.02 -0.97
CA GLN A 126 -14.69 -16.56 -0.18
C GLN A 126 -15.99 -16.58 -0.98
N ALA A 127 -16.29 -15.52 -1.72
CA ALA A 127 -17.47 -15.41 -2.58
C ALA A 127 -17.47 -16.45 -3.71
N GLY A 128 -16.29 -16.75 -4.29
CA GLY A 128 -16.13 -17.79 -5.31
C GLY A 128 -16.36 -19.21 -4.78
N PHE A 129 -16.02 -19.49 -3.51
CA PHE A 129 -16.22 -20.80 -2.89
C PHE A 129 -17.65 -21.05 -2.40
N THR A 130 -18.35 -20.01 -1.94
CA THR A 130 -19.72 -20.15 -1.40
C THR A 130 -20.81 -20.19 -2.49
N GLN A 131 -20.42 -20.26 -3.76
CA GLN A 131 -21.32 -20.35 -4.91
C GLN A 131 -22.22 -21.60 -4.92
N THR A 132 -21.95 -22.58 -4.05
CA THR A 132 -22.75 -23.79 -3.84
C THR A 132 -24.07 -23.54 -3.09
N GLU A 133 -24.19 -22.46 -2.30
CA GLU A 133 -25.37 -22.22 -1.43
C GLU A 133 -26.19 -20.97 -1.79
N ARG A 134 -25.70 -20.11 -2.70
CA ARG A 134 -26.38 -18.85 -3.09
C ARG A 134 -27.09 -18.98 -4.45
N PRO A 135 -28.16 -18.20 -4.69
CA PRO A 135 -28.75 -18.08 -6.03
C PRO A 135 -27.69 -17.63 -7.03
N LYS A 136 -27.48 -18.41 -8.11
CA LYS A 136 -26.40 -18.22 -9.10
C LYS A 136 -26.26 -16.77 -9.60
N ILE A 137 -27.37 -16.06 -9.75
CA ILE A 137 -27.43 -14.68 -10.26
C ILE A 137 -26.85 -13.66 -9.25
N LYS A 138 -27.20 -13.78 -7.96
CA LYS A 138 -26.68 -12.88 -6.92
C LYS A 138 -25.19 -13.13 -6.65
N ALA A 139 -24.77 -14.39 -6.72
CA ALA A 139 -23.37 -14.75 -6.55
C ALA A 139 -22.48 -14.22 -7.68
N SER A 140 -22.99 -14.13 -8.92
CA SER A 140 -22.25 -13.49 -10.02
C SER A 140 -22.20 -11.96 -9.91
N GLU A 141 -23.24 -11.32 -9.38
CA GLU A 141 -23.27 -9.86 -9.19
C GLU A 141 -22.25 -9.39 -8.14
N ASP A 142 -22.18 -10.09 -7.00
CA ASP A 142 -21.23 -9.79 -5.93
C ASP A 142 -19.77 -9.92 -6.40
N LEU A 143 -19.46 -10.94 -7.22
CA LEU A 143 -18.11 -11.18 -7.75
C LEU A 143 -17.67 -10.11 -8.76
N ILE A 144 -18.58 -9.65 -9.61
CA ILE A 144 -18.31 -8.59 -10.58
C ILE A 144 -18.03 -7.27 -9.87
N LEU A 145 -18.79 -6.94 -8.83
CA LEU A 145 -18.54 -5.74 -8.03
C LEU A 145 -17.17 -5.82 -7.32
N LEU A 146 -16.88 -6.97 -6.71
CA LEU A 146 -15.59 -7.23 -6.06
C LEU A 146 -14.42 -7.07 -7.04
N LEU A 147 -14.55 -7.55 -8.28
CA LEU A 147 -13.57 -7.28 -9.33
C LEU A 147 -13.35 -5.77 -9.53
N GLY A 148 -14.43 -4.98 -9.62
CA GLY A 148 -14.33 -3.53 -9.75
C GLY A 148 -13.62 -2.86 -8.57
N GLN A 149 -13.93 -3.29 -7.35
CA GLN A 149 -13.28 -2.82 -6.12
C GLN A 149 -11.78 -3.16 -6.10
N ILE A 150 -11.42 -4.39 -6.47
CA ILE A 150 -10.02 -4.83 -6.55
C ILE A 150 -9.26 -3.97 -7.56
N LEU A 151 -9.81 -3.73 -8.75
CA LEU A 151 -9.17 -2.90 -9.77
C LEU A 151 -8.95 -1.46 -9.31
N VAL A 152 -9.91 -0.86 -8.60
CA VAL A 152 -9.76 0.48 -8.01
C VAL A 152 -8.69 0.47 -6.92
N ALA A 153 -8.68 -0.53 -6.04
CA ALA A 153 -7.69 -0.66 -4.97
C ALA A 153 -6.26 -0.84 -5.51
N ILE A 154 -6.07 -1.66 -6.56
CA ILE A 154 -4.79 -1.82 -7.25
C ILE A 154 -4.30 -0.47 -7.80
N ARG A 155 -5.17 0.30 -8.46
CA ARG A 155 -4.80 1.64 -8.96
C ARG A 155 -4.39 2.57 -7.82
N LYS A 156 -5.11 2.54 -6.71
CA LYS A 156 -4.78 3.35 -5.53
C LYS A 156 -3.41 2.97 -4.98
N ASP A 157 -3.08 1.68 -4.92
CA ASP A 157 -1.80 1.20 -4.41
C ASP A 157 -0.60 1.51 -5.34
N LEU A 158 -0.82 1.51 -6.65
CA LEU A 158 0.15 2.02 -7.63
C LEU A 158 0.30 3.55 -7.56
N GLY A 159 -0.59 4.21 -6.81
CA GLY A 159 -0.59 5.62 -6.45
C GLY A 159 -1.25 6.52 -7.48
N TYR A 160 -2.30 6.02 -8.12
CA TYR A 160 -3.32 6.84 -8.76
C TYR A 160 -4.30 7.38 -7.69
N GLU A 161 -4.70 8.64 -7.81
CA GLU A 161 -5.58 9.29 -6.82
C GLU A 161 -7.05 8.86 -6.89
N ASN A 162 -7.46 8.17 -7.98
CA ASN A 162 -8.81 7.63 -8.20
C ASN A 162 -9.99 8.61 -8.06
N GLN A 163 -9.76 9.93 -8.11
CA GLN A 163 -10.81 10.94 -7.84
C GLN A 163 -12.03 10.91 -8.78
N LYS A 164 -11.92 10.27 -9.95
CA LYS A 164 -12.96 10.27 -11.01
C LYS A 164 -13.39 8.89 -11.48
N ILE A 165 -12.78 7.82 -10.97
CA ILE A 165 -12.99 6.46 -11.46
C ILE A 165 -13.61 5.64 -10.33
N SER A 166 -14.90 5.37 -10.47
CA SER A 166 -15.64 4.46 -9.59
C SER A 166 -15.44 3.00 -10.02
N GLU A 167 -15.80 2.06 -9.14
CA GLU A 167 -15.77 0.62 -9.45
C GLU A 167 -16.65 0.30 -10.66
N LEU A 168 -17.80 0.96 -10.77
CA LEU A 168 -18.70 0.78 -11.91
C LEU A 168 -18.12 1.38 -13.20
N SER A 169 -17.45 2.52 -13.10
CA SER A 169 -16.81 3.17 -14.24
C SER A 169 -15.71 2.30 -14.84
N ILE A 170 -14.94 1.60 -14.00
CA ILE A 170 -13.88 0.70 -14.48
C ILE A 170 -14.46 -0.61 -15.01
N LEU A 171 -15.54 -1.15 -14.41
CA LEU A 171 -16.18 -2.37 -14.90
C LEU A 171 -16.82 -2.21 -16.30
N ARG A 172 -17.27 -0.99 -16.63
CA ARG A 172 -17.78 -0.64 -17.97
C ARG A 172 -16.80 -0.86 -19.11
N THR A 173 -15.49 -0.95 -18.84
CA THR A 173 -14.52 -1.25 -19.89
C THR A 173 -14.47 -2.73 -20.26
N PHE A 174 -15.03 -3.61 -19.42
CA PHE A 174 -14.92 -5.06 -19.57
C PHE A 174 -16.26 -5.75 -19.82
N ILE A 175 -17.36 -5.13 -19.40
CA ILE A 175 -18.70 -5.71 -19.46
C ILE A 175 -19.60 -4.82 -20.31
N SER A 176 -20.41 -5.41 -21.19
CA SER A 176 -21.39 -4.69 -22.01
C SER A 176 -22.47 -4.00 -21.16
N ASP A 177 -22.97 -2.84 -21.63
CA ASP A 177 -23.97 -2.02 -20.92
C ASP A 177 -25.26 -2.79 -20.55
N SER A 178 -25.62 -3.83 -21.30
CA SER A 178 -26.79 -4.67 -21.03
C SER A 178 -26.69 -5.41 -19.68
N THR A 179 -25.50 -5.87 -19.30
CA THR A 179 -25.26 -6.56 -18.02
C THR A 179 -25.13 -5.57 -16.85
N LEU A 180 -24.62 -4.36 -17.11
CA LEU A 180 -24.47 -3.29 -16.10
C LEU A 180 -25.80 -2.61 -15.73
N SER A 181 -26.78 -2.55 -16.64
CA SER A 181 -28.10 -1.99 -16.37
C SER A 181 -28.86 -2.79 -15.29
N ALA A 182 -28.73 -4.11 -15.30
CA ALA A 182 -29.30 -4.99 -14.26
C ALA A 182 -28.70 -4.68 -12.87
N TYR A 183 -27.40 -4.39 -12.80
CA TYR A 183 -26.70 -4.04 -11.56
C TYR A 183 -27.18 -2.72 -10.94
N LYS A 184 -27.44 -1.70 -11.78
CA LYS A 184 -27.91 -0.37 -11.32
C LYS A 184 -29.27 -0.44 -10.61
N LEU A 185 -30.09 -1.44 -10.93
CA LEU A 185 -31.40 -1.66 -10.32
C LEU A 185 -31.31 -2.38 -8.96
N THR A 186 -30.37 -3.30 -8.78
CA THR A 186 -30.15 -4.02 -7.51
C THR A 186 -29.59 -3.12 -6.41
N VAL A 187 -28.56 -2.31 -6.69
CA VAL A 187 -27.91 -1.43 -5.69
C VAL A 187 -28.81 -0.29 -5.23
N ARG A 188 -29.75 0.17 -6.06
CA ARG A 188 -30.68 1.25 -5.71
C ARG A 188 -31.88 0.79 -4.86
N SER A 189 -32.01 -0.52 -4.63
CA SER A 189 -33.10 -1.12 -3.86
C SER A 189 -32.70 -1.55 -2.44
N LYS A 190 -31.45 -1.31 -2.05
CA LYS A 190 -30.94 -1.41 -0.67
C LYS A 190 -30.63 0.00 -0.15
#